data_AF-A0A6H5GMZ9-F1
#
_entry.id   AF-A0A6H5GMZ9-F1
#
_cell.length_a   1.000
_cell.length_b   1.000
_cell.length_c   1.000
_cell.angle_alpha   90.00
_cell.angle_beta   90.00
_cell.angle_gamma   90.00
#
_symmetry.space_group_name_H-M   'P 1'
#
loop_
_entity.id
_entity.type
_entity.pdbx_description
1 polymer ?
#
loop_
_entity_poly.entity_id
_entity_poly.type
_entity_poly.pdbx_seq_one_letter_code
_entity_poly.pdbx_strand_id
1 'polypeptide(L)'
;NYFESTDGIVWVVDSVDTRRLDDCRRELHALIEEERLVGASVLVLANKVDLPGAASLEDIRERLVNFENLAEIRPKPVVPG
;
A
#
# COMPACT_ATOMS: atom_id res chain seq x y z
N ASN A 1 28.60 -1.52 -2.77
CA ASN A 1 27.31 -2.05 -2.26
C ASN A 1 26.67 -1.04 -1.34
N TYR A 2 26.00 -0.04 -1.92
CA TYR A 2 25.07 0.81 -1.20
C TYR A 2 23.73 0.07 -1.26
N PHE A 3 23.36 -0.61 -0.18
CA PHE A 3 21.96 -1.00 0.01
C PHE A 3 21.20 0.30 0.26
N GLU A 4 20.53 0.85 -0.74
CA GLU A 4 19.46 1.81 -0.51
C GLU A 4 18.31 1.04 0.15
N SER A 5 18.40 0.86 1.47
CA SER A 5 17.25 0.43 2.25
C SER A 5 16.26 1.58 2.21
N THR A 6 15.19 1.43 1.43
CA THR A 6 14.05 2.32 1.63
C THR A 6 13.40 1.88 2.93
N ASP A 7 13.67 2.60 4.02
CA ASP A 7 13.19 2.22 5.36
C ASP A 7 11.66 2.39 5.50
N GLY A 8 11.04 3.20 4.63
CA GLY A 8 9.58 3.28 4.55
C GLY A 8 9.02 4.16 3.43
N ILE A 9 7.72 3.98 3.18
CA ILE A 9 6.90 4.67 2.18
C ILE A 9 5.79 5.42 2.92
N VAL A 10 5.59 6.70 2.60
CA VAL A 10 4.40 7.45 3.04
C VAL A 10 3.46 7.60 1.86
N TRP A 11 2.28 7.01 1.96
CA TRP A 11 1.25 7.03 0.94
C TRP A 11 0.08 7.92 1.38
N VAL A 12 -0.11 9.05 0.72
CA VAL A 12 -1.17 10.02 1.08
C VAL A 12 -2.36 9.83 0.16
N VAL A 13 -3.55 9.61 0.72
CA VAL A 13 -4.80 9.48 -0.03
C VAL A 13 -5.73 10.65 0.22
N ASP A 14 -6.47 11.06 -0.80
CA ASP A 14 -7.55 12.03 -0.65
C ASP A 14 -8.79 11.32 -0.08
N SER A 15 -9.15 11.60 1.17
CA SER A 15 -10.28 10.93 1.82
C SER A 15 -11.63 11.25 1.17
N VAL A 16 -11.74 12.32 0.39
CA VAL A 16 -12.98 12.73 -0.27
C VAL A 16 -13.16 12.03 -1.63
N ASP A 17 -12.07 11.64 -2.30
CA ASP A 17 -12.12 11.02 -3.63
C ASP A 17 -12.12 9.48 -3.57
N THR A 18 -13.15 8.93 -2.93
CA THR A 18 -13.30 7.47 -2.71
C THR A 18 -13.27 6.64 -4.00
N ARG A 19 -13.67 7.22 -5.13
CA ARG A 19 -13.66 6.56 -6.45
C ARG A 19 -12.25 6.23 -6.92
N ARG A 20 -11.25 7.00 -6.48
CA ARG A 20 -9.84 6.78 -6.84
C ARG A 20 -9.11 5.84 -5.89
N LEU A 21 -9.71 5.45 -4.76
CA LEU A 21 -9.06 4.55 -3.80
C LEU A 21 -8.71 3.19 -4.42
N ASP A 22 -9.53 2.69 -5.34
CA ASP A 22 -9.26 1.42 -6.04
C ASP A 22 -8.05 1.52 -6.99
N ASP A 23 -7.87 2.68 -7.65
CA ASP A 23 -6.70 2.96 -8.47
C ASP A 23 -5.46 3.16 -7.59
N CYS A 24 -5.58 3.92 -6.49
CA CYS A 24 -4.51 4.08 -5.50
C CYS A 24 -4.06 2.73 -4.93
N ARG A 25 -4.98 1.79 -4.68
CA ARG A 25 -4.63 0.43 -4.25
C ARG A 25 -3.76 -0.28 -5.29
N ARG A 26 -4.16 -0.24 -6.57
CA ARG A 26 -3.42 -0.89 -7.65
C ARG A 26 -2.02 -0.32 -7.81
N GLU A 27 -1.89 1.00 -7.76
CA GLU A 27 -0.59 1.68 -7.84
C GLU A 27 0.29 1.37 -6.64
N LEU A 28 -0.27 1.44 -5.42
CA LEU A 28 0.46 1.09 -4.20
C LEU A 28 0.93 -0.37 -4.24
N HIS A 29 0.08 -1.30 -4.73
CA HIS A 29 0.44 -2.71 -4.87
C HIS A 29 1.60 -2.92 -5.84
N ALA A 30 1.52 -2.33 -7.03
CA ALA A 30 2.59 -2.43 -8.02
C ALA A 30 3.91 -1.82 -7.50
N LEU A 31 3.83 -0.75 -6.71
CA LEU A 31 4.99 -0.11 -6.10
C LEU A 31 5.65 -1.01 -5.04
N ILE A 32 4.87 -1.59 -4.12
CA ILE A 32 5.44 -2.42 -3.03
C ILE A 32 5.97 -3.78 -3.50
N GLU A 33 5.61 -4.22 -4.71
CA GLU A 33 6.17 -5.41 -5.36
C GLU A 33 7.59 -5.19 -5.91
N GLU A 34 8.07 -3.95 -5.99
CA GLU A 34 9.42 -3.65 -6.47
C GLU A 34 10.48 -4.18 -5.49
N GLU A 35 11.50 -4.90 -5.98
CA GLU A 35 12.54 -5.53 -5.16
C GLU A 35 13.26 -4.55 -4.20
N ARG A 36 13.36 -3.27 -4.59
CA ARG A 36 13.98 -2.21 -3.77
C ARG A 36 13.14 -1.80 -2.54
N LEU A 37 11.86 -2.17 -2.49
CA LEU A 37 10.93 -1.88 -1.41
C LEU A 37 10.63 -3.10 -0.53
N VAL A 38 11.27 -4.24 -0.80
CA VAL A 38 11.18 -5.43 0.05
C VAL A 38 11.66 -5.08 1.46
N GLY A 39 10.76 -5.22 2.44
CA GLY A 39 11.02 -4.90 3.85
C GLY A 39 10.74 -3.46 4.25
N ALA A 40 10.31 -2.59 3.32
CA ALA A 40 9.92 -1.22 3.64
C ALA A 40 8.60 -1.18 4.44
N SER A 41 8.51 -0.30 5.43
CA SER A 41 7.26 -0.04 6.15
C SER A 41 6.38 0.94 5.37
N VAL A 42 5.07 0.70 5.28
CA VAL A 42 4.13 1.63 4.60
C VAL A 42 3.27 2.36 5.62
N LEU A 43 3.29 3.70 5.60
CA LEU A 43 2.39 4.57 6.34
C LEU A 43 1.38 5.20 5.38
N VAL A 44 0.09 4.89 5.58
CA VAL A 44 -1.00 5.51 4.81
C VAL A 44 -1.57 6.69 5.60
N LEU A 45 -1.64 7.86 4.97
CA LEU A 45 -2.23 9.08 5.55
C LEU A 45 -3.49 9.47 4.78
N ALA A 46 -4.61 9.59 5.49
CA ALA A 46 -5.84 10.15 4.95
C ALA A 46 -5.79 11.68 5.01
N ASN A 47 -5.75 12.33 3.85
CA ASN A 47 -5.78 13.78 3.71
C ASN A 47 -7.23 14.30 3.62
N LYS A 48 -7.45 15.57 3.98
CA LYS A 48 -8.74 16.28 3.88
C LYS A 48 -9.89 15.70 4.72
N VAL A 49 -9.56 15.08 5.86
CA VAL A 49 -10.54 14.46 6.78
C VAL A 49 -11.53 15.46 7.40
N ASP A 50 -11.24 16.75 7.30
CA ASP A 50 -12.08 17.86 7.74
C ASP A 50 -13.24 18.17 6.78
N LEU A 51 -13.18 17.70 5.54
CA LEU A 51 -14.17 18.02 4.52
C LEU A 51 -15.41 17.10 4.61
N PRO A 52 -16.62 17.64 4.33
CA PRO A 52 -17.82 16.82 4.18
C PRO A 52 -17.63 15.74 3.11
N GLY A 53 -18.02 14.51 3.44
CA GLY A 53 -17.87 13.36 2.54
C GLY A 53 -16.50 12.68 2.59
N ALA A 54 -15.61 13.08 3.49
CA ALA A 54 -14.40 12.31 3.81
C ALA A 54 -14.77 10.88 4.23
N ALA A 55 -14.11 9.90 3.62
CA ALA A 55 -14.23 8.50 3.96
C ALA A 55 -13.69 8.22 5.36
N SER A 56 -14.29 7.24 6.05
CA SER A 56 -13.77 6.80 7.33
C SER A 56 -12.41 6.12 7.14
N LEU A 57 -11.59 6.12 8.19
CA LEU A 57 -10.32 5.37 8.17
C LEU A 57 -10.53 3.87 7.94
N GLU A 58 -11.67 3.33 8.39
CA GLU A 58 -12.03 1.94 8.16
C GLU A 58 -12.33 1.67 6.67
N ASP A 59 -13.12 2.53 6.02
CA ASP A 59 -13.39 2.43 4.57
C ASP A 59 -12.11 2.54 3.74
N ILE A 60 -11.22 3.47 4.12
CA ILE A 60 -9.92 3.66 3.46
C ILE A 60 -9.05 2.42 3.63
N ARG A 61 -8.99 1.86 4.84
CA ARG A 61 -8.24 0.62 5.13
C ARG A 61 -8.78 -0.54 4.31
N GLU A 62 -10.09 -0.75 4.28
CA GLU A 62 -10.69 -1.85 3.52
C GLU A 62 -10.42 -1.72 2.02
N ARG A 63 -10.54 -0.52 1.46
CA ARG A 63 -10.34 -0.28 0.02
C ARG A 63 -8.88 -0.30 -0.42
N LEU A 64 -7.93 0.05 0.45
CA LEU A 64 -6.50 0.07 0.12
C LEU A 64 -5.76 -1.21 0.50
N VAL A 65 -6.18 -1.88 1.58
CA VAL A 65 -5.41 -2.93 2.26
C VAL A 65 -6.10 -4.30 2.18
N ASN A 66 -7.35 -4.41 1.70
CA ASN A 66 -7.96 -5.74 1.57
C ASN A 66 -7.27 -6.54 0.44
N PHE A 67 -6.35 -7.41 0.83
CA PHE A 67 -5.56 -8.28 -0.04
C PHE A 67 -6.25 -9.66 -0.19
N GLU A 68 -7.51 -9.73 -0.64
CA GLU A 68 -8.22 -11.03 -0.73
C GLU A 68 -7.66 -12.01 -1.77
N ASN A 69 -6.55 -11.70 -2.46
CA ASN A 69 -5.88 -12.59 -3.43
C ASN A 69 -4.40 -12.88 -3.09
N LEU A 70 -4.06 -13.12 -1.82
CA LEU A 70 -2.69 -13.50 -1.42
C LEU A 70 -2.35 -14.99 -1.63
N ALA A 71 -3.26 -15.82 -2.15
CA ALA A 71 -2.97 -17.24 -2.37
C ALA A 71 -1.95 -17.51 -3.50
N GLU A 72 -1.62 -16.53 -4.35
CA GLU A 72 -0.66 -16.69 -5.45
C GLU A 72 0.74 -16.16 -5.17
N ILE A 73 0.95 -15.40 -4.10
CA ILE A 73 2.29 -14.98 -3.66
C ILE A 73 2.85 -16.04 -2.71
N ARG A 74 3.06 -17.26 -3.22
CA ARG A 74 3.93 -18.21 -2.49
C ARG A 74 5.37 -17.69 -2.59
N PRO A 75 6.09 -17.49 -1.47
CA PRO A 75 7.52 -17.27 -1.53
C PRO A 75 8.14 -18.47 -2.26
N LYS A 76 8.95 -18.21 -3.30
CA LYS A 76 9.72 -19.28 -3.95
C LYS A 76 10.56 -19.96 -2.86
N PRO A 77 10.50 -21.31 -2.72
CA PRO A 77 11.32 -21.99 -1.74
C PRO A 77 12.79 -21.67 -2.06
N VAL A 78 13.46 -21.06 -1.09
CA VAL A 78 14.90 -20.83 -1.16
C VAL A 78 15.55 -22.21 -1.09
N VAL A 79 16.09 -22.66 -2.22
CA VAL A 79 16.96 -23.84 -2.26
C VAL A 79 18.26 -23.49 -1.54
N PRO A 80 18.62 -24.17 -0.45
CA PRO A 80 19.93 -23.98 0.18
C PRO A 80 21.01 -24.50 -0.78
N GLY A 81 22.00 -23.66 -1.06
CA GLY A 81 23.27 -24.07 -1.66
C GLY A 81 24.25 -24.55 -0.59
#